data_AF-A0A5C8Z7G2-F1
#
_entry.id   AF-A0A5C8Z7G2-F1
#
_cell.length_a   1.000
_cell.length_b   1.000
_cell.length_c   1.000
_cell.angle_alpha   90.00
_cell.angle_beta   90.00
_cell.angle_gamma   90.00
#
_symmetry.space_group_name_H-M   'P 1'
#
loop_
_entity.id
_entity.type
_entity.pdbx_description
1 polymer ?
#
loop_
_entity_poly.entity_id
_entity_poly.type
_entity_poly.pdbx_seq_one_letter_code
_entity_poly.pdbx_strand_id
1 'polypeptide(L)'
;MKHELDKLDKEFKALWLKTERLPKALQQWQEKLQDLVERSDANTKNVKVLSQYADSWQDIIDKNNALFSEQKNKLQQQLKIGELSYTKEKQAGKFKQEGDQ
;
A
#
# COMPACT_ATOMS: atom_id res chain seq x y z
N MET A 1 27.83 -0.44 6.20
CA MET A 1 26.70 -0.83 5.32
C MET A 1 25.73 -1.83 5.95
N LYS A 2 26.10 -3.10 6.21
CA LYS A 2 25.14 -4.12 6.70
C LYS A 2 24.31 -3.68 7.92
N HIS A 3 24.96 -3.15 8.97
CA HIS A 3 24.26 -2.63 10.15
C HIS A 3 23.27 -1.51 9.80
N GLU A 4 23.58 -0.64 8.85
CA GLU A 4 22.70 0.46 8.47
C GLU A 4 21.52 -0.02 7.63
N LEU A 5 21.74 -1.02 6.76
CA LEU A 5 20.67 -1.71 6.07
C LEU A 5 19.74 -2.44 7.04
N ASP A 6 20.26 -3.06 8.11
CA ASP A 6 19.44 -3.67 9.17
C ASP A 6 18.56 -2.63 9.89
N LYS A 7 19.06 -1.40 10.08
CA LYS A 7 18.26 -0.30 10.64
C LYS A 7 17.16 0.12 9.66
N LEU A 8 17.53 0.35 8.39
CA LEU A 8 16.59 0.72 7.34
C LEU A 8 15.51 -0.34 7.13
N ASP A 9 15.84 -1.63 7.23
CA ASP A 9 14.88 -2.72 7.10
C ASP A 9 13.83 -2.70 8.24
N LYS A 10 14.29 -2.47 9.48
CA LYS A 10 13.37 -2.30 10.62
C LYS A 10 12.49 -1.07 10.48
N GLU A 11 13.06 0.05 10.04
CA GLU A 11 12.30 1.28 9.78
C GLU A 11 11.25 1.05 8.69
N PHE A 12 11.63 0.42 7.57
CA PHE A 12 10.75 0.09 6.45
C PHE A 12 9.56 -0.74 6.90
N LYS A 13 9.80 -1.83 7.64
CA LYS A 13 8.73 -2.70 8.16
C LYS A 13 7.80 -1.97 9.13
N ALA A 14 8.32 -0.98 9.86
CA ALA A 14 7.53 -0.17 10.78
C ALA A 14 6.72 0.95 10.11
N LEU A 15 7.01 1.31 8.84
CA LEU A 15 6.27 2.35 8.11
C LEU A 15 4.78 2.06 8.07
N TRP A 16 4.41 0.78 7.88
CA TRP A 16 3.04 0.32 7.76
C TRP A 16 2.23 0.41 9.06
N LEU A 17 2.89 0.57 10.21
CA LEU A 17 2.23 0.77 11.50
C LEU A 17 1.78 2.22 11.70
N LYS A 18 2.23 3.17 10.87
CA LYS A 18 1.95 4.61 10.99
C LYS A 18 1.31 5.16 9.72
N THR A 19 0.14 4.62 9.38
CA THR A 19 -0.59 4.86 8.12
C THR A 19 -0.87 6.35 7.81
N GLU A 20 -1.18 7.16 8.82
CA GLU A 20 -1.50 8.59 8.64
C GLU A 20 -0.35 9.44 8.06
N ARG A 21 0.90 9.01 8.24
CA ARG A 21 2.10 9.73 7.77
C ARG A 21 2.91 8.93 6.77
N LEU A 22 2.32 7.86 6.23
CA LEU A 22 3.01 6.90 5.38
C LEU A 22 3.72 7.55 4.18
N PRO A 23 3.11 8.48 3.41
CA PRO A 23 3.80 9.07 2.25
C PRO A 23 5.07 9.82 2.66
N LYS A 24 4.99 10.63 3.72
CA LYS A 24 6.13 11.39 4.24
C LYS A 24 7.20 10.47 4.86
N ALA A 25 6.78 9.46 5.61
CA ALA A 25 7.69 8.53 6.26
C ALA A 25 8.42 7.64 5.23
N LEU A 26 7.73 7.23 4.16
CA LEU A 26 8.32 6.49 3.05
C LEU A 26 9.34 7.35 2.30
N GLN A 27 9.01 8.61 2.01
CA GLN A 27 9.96 9.54 1.38
C GLN A 27 11.23 9.71 2.24
N GLN A 28 11.08 9.95 3.55
CA GLN A 28 12.22 10.07 4.46
C GLN A 28 13.07 8.81 4.51
N TRP A 29 12.43 7.63 4.45
CA TRP A 29 13.13 6.36 4.40
C TRP A 29 13.91 6.19 3.09
N GLN A 30 13.32 6.58 1.94
CA GLN A 30 13.99 6.56 0.63
C GLN A 30 15.20 7.49 0.60
N GLU A 31 15.08 8.70 1.14
CA GLU A 31 16.20 9.66 1.25
C GLU A 31 17.36 9.07 2.06
N LYS A 32 17.09 8.41 3.20
CA LYS A 32 18.13 7.73 3.99
C LYS A 32 18.79 6.57 3.24
N LEU A 33 18.00 5.79 2.48
CA LEU A 33 18.53 4.69 1.68
C LEU A 33 19.46 5.23 0.58
N GLN A 34 19.04 6.28 -0.11
CA GLN A 34 19.84 6.93 -1.14
C GLN A 34 21.16 7.47 -0.56
N ASP A 35 21.10 8.20 0.56
CA ASP A 35 22.28 8.75 1.24
C ASP A 35 23.25 7.64 1.70
N LEU A 36 22.73 6.48 2.15
CA LEU A 36 23.54 5.29 2.46
C LEU A 36 24.22 4.70 1.22
N VAL A 37 23.51 4.62 0.09
CA VAL A 37 24.07 4.11 -1.18
C VAL A 37 25.17 5.04 -1.69
N GLU A 38 24.94 6.35 -1.69
CA GLU A 38 25.89 7.37 -2.16
C GLU A 38 27.17 7.40 -1.31
N ARG A 39 27.07 7.18 0.00
CA ARG A 39 28.23 7.12 0.91
C ARG A 39 28.93 5.77 0.93
N SER A 40 28.35 4.74 0.31
CA SER A 40 28.91 3.39 0.33
C SER A 40 29.88 3.18 -0.83
N ASP A 41 31.07 2.65 -0.55
CA ASP A 41 31.97 2.20 -1.61
C ASP A 41 31.31 1.07 -2.41
N ALA A 42 31.26 1.25 -3.72
CA ALA A 42 30.73 0.30 -4.70
C ALA A 42 31.67 -0.91 -4.85
N ASN A 43 31.75 -1.75 -3.81
CA ASN A 43 32.42 -3.04 -3.86
C ASN A 43 31.40 -4.18 -3.98
N THR A 44 31.84 -5.31 -4.52
CA THR A 44 30.98 -6.47 -4.81
C THR A 44 30.24 -7.00 -3.57
N LYS A 45 30.85 -6.89 -2.38
CA LYS A 45 30.24 -7.35 -1.12
C LYS A 45 29.07 -6.44 -0.70
N ASN A 46 29.26 -5.13 -0.78
CA ASN A 46 28.27 -4.12 -0.47
C ASN A 46 27.09 -4.18 -1.44
N VAL A 47 27.38 -4.29 -2.74
CA VAL A 47 26.35 -4.45 -3.80
C VAL A 47 25.51 -5.70 -3.57
N LYS A 48 26.16 -6.85 -3.27
CA LYS A 48 25.44 -8.10 -3.02
C LYS A 48 24.52 -8.00 -1.81
N VAL A 49 25.00 -7.40 -0.71
CA VAL A 49 24.17 -7.21 0.49
C VAL A 49 23.00 -6.27 0.17
N LEU A 50 23.24 -5.12 -0.46
CA LEU A 50 22.19 -4.19 -0.84
C LEU A 50 21.11 -4.85 -1.72
N SER A 51 21.52 -5.65 -2.72
CA SER A 51 20.60 -6.38 -3.60
C SER A 51 19.64 -7.29 -2.81
N GLN A 52 20.13 -8.01 -1.80
CA GLN A 52 19.30 -8.89 -0.98
C GLN A 52 18.21 -8.13 -0.20
N TYR A 53 18.53 -6.94 0.32
CA TYR A 53 17.53 -6.10 0.98
C TYR A 53 16.57 -5.48 -0.02
N ALA A 54 17.06 -5.02 -1.18
CA ALA A 54 16.24 -4.44 -2.23
C ALA A 54 15.18 -5.43 -2.73
N ASP A 55 15.57 -6.69 -2.99
CA ASP A 55 14.65 -7.75 -3.39
C ASP A 55 13.56 -7.98 -2.33
N SER A 56 13.95 -8.00 -1.05
CA SER A 56 13.00 -8.18 0.06
C SER A 56 12.03 -6.99 0.20
N TRP A 57 12.50 -5.75 0.02
CA TRP A 57 11.65 -4.57 0.11
C TRP A 57 10.70 -4.49 -1.08
N GLN A 58 11.17 -4.84 -2.28
CA GLN A 58 10.35 -4.91 -3.48
C GLN A 58 9.23 -5.94 -3.32
N ASP A 59 9.53 -7.15 -2.84
CA ASP A 59 8.51 -8.17 -2.58
C ASP A 59 7.43 -7.70 -1.58
N ILE A 60 7.81 -6.96 -0.53
CA ILE A 60 6.85 -6.40 0.42
C ILE A 60 5.98 -5.31 -0.23
N ILE A 61 6.58 -4.44 -1.06
CA ILE A 61 5.85 -3.41 -1.80
C ILE A 61 4.83 -4.06 -2.74
N ASP A 62 5.25 -5.09 -3.49
CA ASP A 62 4.40 -5.76 -4.46
C ASP A 62 3.22 -6.47 -3.78
N LYS A 63 3.48 -7.18 -2.67
CA LYS A 63 2.42 -7.80 -1.86
C LYS A 63 1.44 -6.79 -1.29
N ASN A 64 1.93 -5.65 -0.80
CA ASN A 64 1.07 -4.58 -0.30
C ASN A 64 0.23 -3.97 -1.43
N ASN A 65 0.83 -3.70 -2.59
CA ASN A 65 0.13 -3.19 -3.77
C ASN A 65 -0.97 -4.15 -4.25
N ALA A 66 -0.69 -5.45 -4.27
CA ALA A 66 -1.67 -6.48 -4.59
C ALA A 66 -2.84 -6.47 -3.59
N LEU A 67 -2.55 -6.44 -2.29
CA LEU A 67 -3.57 -6.39 -1.24
C LEU A 67 -4.43 -5.12 -1.33
N PHE A 68 -3.81 -3.95 -1.53
CA PHE A 68 -4.53 -2.68 -1.72
C PHE A 68 -5.42 -2.72 -2.95
N SER A 69 -4.94 -3.30 -4.05
CA SER A 69 -5.72 -3.41 -5.30
C SER A 69 -6.91 -4.34 -5.12
N GLU A 70 -6.74 -5.47 -4.46
CA GLU A 70 -7.82 -6.41 -4.14
C GLU A 70 -8.88 -5.75 -3.25
N GLN A 71 -8.47 -5.08 -2.17
CA GLN A 71 -9.40 -4.39 -1.27
C GLN A 71 -10.14 -3.25 -1.96
N LYS A 72 -9.45 -2.46 -2.79
CA LYS A 72 -10.07 -1.41 -3.61
C LYS A 72 -11.15 -2.00 -4.52
N ASN A 73 -10.85 -3.08 -5.23
CA ASN A 73 -11.80 -3.75 -6.12
C ASN A 73 -13.01 -4.27 -5.33
N LYS A 74 -12.80 -4.88 -4.17
CA LYS A 74 -13.86 -5.39 -3.29
C LYS A 74 -14.78 -4.27 -2.80
N LEU A 75 -14.22 -3.15 -2.36
CA LEU A 75 -14.99 -1.98 -1.90
C LEU A 75 -15.79 -1.36 -3.06
N GLN A 76 -15.21 -1.25 -4.25
CA GLN A 76 -15.93 -0.76 -5.43
C GLN A 76 -17.10 -1.67 -5.82
N GLN A 77 -16.93 -2.99 -5.73
CA GLN A 77 -18.03 -3.94 -5.95
C GLN A 77 -19.13 -3.80 -4.90
N GLN A 78 -18.76 -3.68 -3.62
CA GLN A 78 -19.72 -3.47 -2.53
C GLN A 78 -20.52 -2.16 -2.70
N LEU A 79 -19.85 -1.06 -3.08
CA LEU A 79 -20.50 0.21 -3.37
C LEU A 79 -21.50 0.07 -4.52
N LYS A 80 -21.10 -0.56 -5.63
CA LYS A 80 -21.99 -0.81 -6.77
C LYS A 80 -23.22 -1.64 -6.39
N ILE A 81 -23.05 -2.67 -5.56
CA ILE A 81 -24.17 -3.49 -5.05
C ILE A 81 -25.09 -2.66 -4.15
N GLY A 82 -24.52 -1.83 -3.26
CA GLY A 82 -25.27 -0.92 -2.40
C GLY A 82 -26.08 0.11 -3.20
N GLU A 83 -25.47 0.73 -4.21
CA GLU A 83 -26.14 1.66 -5.13
C GLU A 83 -27.29 1.00 -5.90
N LEU A 84 -27.07 -0.22 -6.41
CA LEU A 84 -28.12 -0.99 -7.11
C LEU A 84 -29.28 -1.34 -6.18
N SER A 85 -28.99 -1.69 -4.92
CA SER A 85 -30.01 -2.02 -3.92
C SER A 85 -30.83 -0.79 -3.54
N TYR A 86 -30.17 0.34 -3.26
CA TYR A 86 -30.82 1.64 -3.00
C TYR A 86 -31.71 2.08 -4.17
N THR A 87 -31.24 1.91 -5.41
CA THR A 87 -32.00 2.31 -6.60
C THR A 87 -33.24 1.43 -6.80
N LYS A 88 -33.13 0.12 -6.56
CA LYS A 88 -34.26 -0.82 -6.62
C LYS A 88 -35.31 -0.54 -5.54
N GLU A 89 -34.89 -0.25 -4.31
CA GLU A 89 -35.80 0.12 -3.22
C GLU A 89 -36.55 1.42 -3.51
N LYS A 90 -35.86 2.43 -4.07
CA LYS A 90 -36.49 3.71 -4.46
C LYS A 90 -37.50 3.55 -5.59
N GLN A 91 -37.24 2.67 -6.55
CA GLN A 91 -38.20 2.35 -7.62
C GLN A 91 -39.40 1.54 -7.06
N ALA A 92 -39.15 0.54 -6.22
CA ALA A 92 -40.22 -0.26 -5.59
C ALA A 92 -41.13 0.58 -4.68
N GLY A 93 -40.58 1.59 -3.98
CA GLY A 93 -41.37 2.54 -3.19
C GLY A 93 -42.26 3.47 -4.03
N LYS A 94 -41.84 3.83 -5.24
CA LYS A 94 -42.66 4.62 -6.18
C LYS A 94 -43.84 3.81 -6.75
N PHE A 95 -43.62 2.56 -7.13
CA PHE A 95 -44.69 1.70 -7.66
C PHE A 95 -45.75 1.33 -6.60
N LYS A 96 -45.41 1.33 -5.31
CA LYS A 96 -46.40 1.11 -4.23
C LYS A 96 -47.29 2.33 -3.96
N GLN A 97 -46.89 3.54 -4.36
CA GLN A 97 -47.71 4.74 -4.18
C GLN A 97 -48.70 4.98 -5.33
N GLU A 98 -48.48 4.39 -6.50
CA GLU A 98 -49.35 4.54 -7.68
C GLU A 98 -50.40 3.42 -7.82
N GLY A 99 -50.37 2.39 -6.96
CA GLY A 99 -51.30 1.25 -7.01
C GLY A 99 -52.50 1.31 -6.06
N ASP A 100 -52.60 2.34 -5.20
CA ASP A 100 -53.65 2.53 -4.20
C ASP A 100 -54.55 3.76 -4.50
N GLN A 101 -54.78 4.09 -5.79
CA GLN A 101 -55.75 5.10 -6.22
C GLN A 101 -56.90 4.49 -7.04
#